data_AF-A0A848T3R8-F1
#
_entry.id   AF-A0A848T3R8-F1
#
_cell.length_a   1.000
_cell.length_b   1.000
_cell.length_c   1.000
_cell.angle_alpha   90.00
_cell.angle_beta   90.00
_cell.angle_gamma   90.00
#
_symmetry.space_group_name_H-M   'P 1'
#
loop_
_entity.id
_entity.type
_entity.pdbx_description
1 polymer ?
#
loop_
_entity_poly.entity_id
_entity_poly.type
_entity_poly.pdbx_seq_one_letter_code
_entity_poly.pdbx_strand_id
1 'polypeptide(L)'
;MLNTVTHGTDTSATPLLIAHGLFGSARNWGVVAKRLAEKRQVQAVDMRNHGESPWLDSHGYHDMASDLAGTIDGTMDVLGHS
;
A
#
# COMPACT_ATOMS: atom_id res chain seq x y z
N MET A 1 8.43 -1.08 -9.55
CA MET A 1 7.09 -0.72 -9.04
C MET A 1 6.82 -1.61 -7.83
N LEU A 2 6.20 -1.08 -6.78
CA LEU A 2 5.85 -1.88 -5.60
C LEU A 2 4.76 -2.90 -5.96
N ASN A 3 4.77 -4.05 -5.30
CA ASN A 3 3.66 -4.98 -5.31
C ASN A 3 2.48 -4.43 -4.49
N THR A 4 1.26 -4.63 -5.00
CA THR A 4 0.02 -4.18 -4.38
C THR A 4 -0.98 -5.32 -4.30
N VAL A 5 -1.66 -5.45 -3.16
CA VAL A 5 -2.81 -6.33 -2.97
C VAL A 5 -4.07 -5.47 -2.87
N THR A 6 -4.96 -5.61 -3.86
CA THR A 6 -6.19 -4.83 -3.95
C THR A 6 -7.38 -5.60 -3.38
N HIS A 7 -8.22 -4.88 -2.64
CA HIS A 7 -9.49 -5.34 -2.07
C HIS A 7 -10.63 -4.40 -2.47
N GLY A 8 -11.79 -4.98 -2.75
CA GLY A 8 -12.97 -4.24 -3.21
C GLY A 8 -12.90 -3.89 -4.70
N THR A 9 -13.91 -3.15 -5.16
CA THR A 9 -13.97 -2.62 -6.52
C THR A 9 -13.69 -1.13 -6.50
N ASP A 10 -13.35 -0.58 -7.67
CA ASP A 10 -13.35 0.87 -7.83
C ASP A 10 -14.76 1.43 -7.60
N THR A 11 -14.83 2.60 -6.97
CA THR A 11 -16.08 3.28 -6.59
C THR A 11 -15.90 4.79 -6.80
N SER A 12 -16.97 5.58 -6.64
CA SER A 12 -16.82 7.04 -6.62
C SER A 12 -16.16 7.60 -5.35
N ALA A 13 -15.90 6.76 -4.34
CA ALA A 13 -15.19 7.16 -3.13
C ALA A 13 -13.68 7.14 -3.35
N THR A 14 -12.96 8.08 -2.71
CA THR A 14 -11.50 8.14 -2.71
C THR A 14 -10.90 6.78 -2.29
N PRO A 15 -10.04 6.14 -3.09
CA PRO A 15 -9.40 4.87 -2.73
C PRO A 15 -8.43 5.00 -1.56
N LEU A 16 -8.23 3.93 -0.78
CA LEU A 16 -7.28 3.89 0.35
C LEU A 16 -6.00 3.15 -0.05
N LEU A 17 -4.85 3.77 0.19
CA LEU A 17 -3.55 3.10 0.15
C LEU A 17 -3.08 2.80 1.58
N ILE A 18 -2.69 1.56 1.85
CA ILE A 18 -2.17 1.13 3.15
C ILE A 18 -0.68 0.81 3.01
N ALA A 19 0.16 1.52 3.77
CA ALA A 19 1.61 1.30 3.88
C ALA A 19 1.95 0.69 5.24
N HIS A 20 2.62 -0.46 5.24
CA HIS A 20 3.06 -1.13 6.47
C HIS A 20 4.39 -0.58 6.99
N GLY A 21 4.68 -0.82 8.26
CA GLY A 21 5.98 -0.53 8.89
C GLY A 21 6.97 -1.69 8.80
N LEU A 22 8.10 -1.58 9.52
CA LEU A 22 9.18 -2.57 9.50
C LEU A 22 8.69 -4.00 9.78
N PHE A 23 9.22 -4.98 9.03
CA PHE A 23 8.84 -6.40 9.08
C PHE A 23 7.39 -6.72 8.67
N GLY A 24 6.66 -5.74 8.11
CA GLY A 24 5.34 -5.93 7.55
C GLY A 24 5.34 -6.38 6.08
N SER A 25 4.14 -6.59 5.57
CA SER A 25 3.81 -6.86 4.16
C SER A 25 2.34 -6.47 3.92
N ALA A 26 1.94 -6.33 2.66
CA ALA A 26 0.55 -6.12 2.25
C ALA A 26 -0.37 -7.20 2.83
N ARG A 27 0.10 -8.45 2.90
CA ARG A 27 -0.66 -9.60 3.43
C ARG A 27 -1.07 -9.44 4.89
N ASN A 28 -0.28 -8.74 5.71
CA ASN A 28 -0.62 -8.52 7.12
C ASN A 28 -1.92 -7.70 7.29
N TRP A 29 -2.30 -6.93 6.26
CA TRP A 29 -3.48 -6.07 6.29
C TRP A 29 -4.76 -6.74 5.79
N GLY A 30 -4.71 -8.00 5.33
CA GLY A 30 -5.82 -8.61 4.59
C GLY A 30 -7.18 -8.58 5.31
N VAL A 31 -7.24 -8.73 6.63
CA VAL A 31 -8.50 -8.64 7.41
C VAL A 31 -9.01 -7.21 7.47
N VAL A 32 -8.14 -6.24 7.77
CA VAL A 32 -8.48 -4.82 7.87
C VAL A 32 -8.88 -4.28 6.50
N ALA A 33 -8.10 -4.58 5.46
CA ALA A 33 -8.34 -4.14 4.10
C ALA A 33 -9.68 -4.67 3.56
N LYS A 34 -10.03 -5.94 3.79
CA LYS A 34 -11.33 -6.50 3.40
C LYS A 34 -12.51 -5.76 4.04
N ARG A 35 -12.41 -5.40 5.33
CA ARG A 35 -13.48 -4.67 6.02
C ARG A 35 -13.60 -3.22 5.58
N LEU A 36 -12.47 -2.55 5.33
CA LEU A 36 -12.47 -1.19 4.77
C LEU A 36 -12.97 -1.17 3.32
N ALA A 37 -12.72 -2.24 2.58
CA ALA A 37 -13.13 -2.42 1.19
C ALA A 37 -14.65 -2.50 0.98
N GLU A 38 -15.44 -2.62 2.06
CA GLU A 38 -16.90 -2.51 2.00
C GLU A 38 -17.38 -1.11 1.59
N LYS A 39 -16.52 -0.08 1.68
CA LYS A 39 -16.88 1.34 1.45
C LYS A 39 -16.16 2.02 0.29
N ARG A 40 -14.99 1.54 -0.09
CA ARG A 40 -14.06 2.16 -1.07
C ARG A 40 -13.06 1.11 -1.54
N GLN A 41 -12.41 1.30 -2.67
CA GLN A 41 -11.28 0.44 -3.04
C GLN A 41 -10.13 0.59 -2.02
N VAL A 42 -9.50 -0.51 -1.63
CA VAL A 42 -8.36 -0.52 -0.71
C VAL A 42 -7.20 -1.26 -1.37
N GLN A 43 -6.02 -0.63 -1.39
CA GLN A 43 -4.78 -1.21 -1.88
C GLN A 43 -3.78 -1.25 -0.73
N ALA A 44 -3.24 -2.43 -0.42
CA ALA A 44 -2.13 -2.57 0.52
C ALA A 44 -0.84 -2.81 -0.26
N VAL A 45 0.22 -2.06 0.01
CA VAL A 45 1.51 -2.23 -0.66
C VAL A 45 2.43 -3.14 0.14
N ASP A 46 3.25 -3.92 -0.56
CA ASP A 46 4.52 -4.36 0.00
C ASP A 46 5.50 -3.19 -0.18
N MET A 47 6.02 -2.64 0.91
CA MET A 47 7.08 -1.62 0.80
C MET A 47 8.34 -2.24 0.19
N ARG A 48 9.24 -1.41 -0.37
CA ARG A 48 10.54 -1.89 -0.86
C ARG A 48 11.21 -2.80 0.17
N ASN A 49 11.93 -3.81 -0.31
CA ASN A 49 12.62 -4.80 0.51
C ASN A 49 11.70 -5.60 1.44
N HIS A 50 10.41 -5.71 1.11
CA HIS A 50 9.43 -6.53 1.82
C HIS A 50 8.54 -7.27 0.82
N GLY A 51 8.00 -8.41 1.24
CA GLY A 51 7.06 -9.21 0.45
C GLY A 51 7.54 -9.48 -0.98
N GLU A 52 6.66 -9.22 -1.94
CA GLU A 52 6.91 -9.42 -3.37
C GLU A 52 7.39 -8.14 -4.08
N SER A 53 7.68 -7.07 -3.33
CA SER A 53 8.27 -5.85 -3.88
C SER A 53 9.76 -6.01 -4.19
N PRO A 54 10.34 -5.16 -5.05
CA PRO A 54 11.77 -5.21 -5.36
C PRO A 54 12.65 -5.11 -4.11
N TRP A 55 13.72 -5.91 -4.10
CA TRP A 55 14.79 -5.86 -3.11
C TRP A 55 15.96 -5.04 -3.67
N LEU A 56 16.19 -3.89 -3.08
CA LEU A 56 17.09 -2.83 -3.53
C LEU A 56 18.10 -2.52 -2.43
N ASP A 57 19.29 -2.07 -2.84
CA ASP A 57 20.36 -1.67 -1.92
C ASP A 57 19.98 -0.44 -1.08
N SER A 58 19.19 0.47 -1.65
CA SER A 58 18.72 1.70 -0.98
C SER A 58 17.47 1.48 -0.12
N HIS A 59 17.46 1.98 1.11
CA HIS A 59 16.32 1.92 2.03
C HIS A 59 16.09 3.26 2.77
N GLY A 60 16.25 4.39 2.07
CA GLY A 60 16.01 5.72 2.63
C GLY A 60 14.55 6.13 2.58
N TYR A 61 14.14 7.03 3.48
CA TYR A 61 12.75 7.54 3.51
C TYR A 61 12.34 8.25 2.22
N HIS A 62 13.24 8.99 1.58
CA HIS A 62 12.95 9.63 0.29
C HIS A 62 12.67 8.60 -0.80
N ASP A 63 13.44 7.52 -0.84
CA ASP A 63 13.24 6.47 -1.82
C ASP A 63 11.91 5.72 -1.56
N MET A 64 11.60 5.41 -0.29
CA MET A 64 10.33 4.80 0.10
C MET A 64 9.12 5.70 -0.22
N ALA A 65 9.23 7.01 0.02
CA ALA A 65 8.20 7.97 -0.34
C ALA A 65 8.01 8.06 -1.86
N SER A 66 9.11 8.04 -2.63
CA SER A 66 9.06 8.04 -4.09
C SER A 66 8.40 6.77 -4.64
N ASP A 67 8.67 5.61 -4.05
CA ASP A 67 8.01 4.37 -4.45
C ASP A 67 6.50 4.41 -4.18
N LEU A 68 6.10 4.88 -3.00
CA LEU A 68 4.69 5.05 -2.64
C LEU A 68 4.00 6.03 -3.59
N ALA A 69 4.62 7.18 -3.87
CA ALA A 69 4.09 8.15 -4.84
C ALA A 69 3.89 7.51 -6.22
N GLY A 70 4.79 6.62 -6.64
CA GLY A 70 4.66 5.85 -7.88
C GLY A 70 3.53 4.80 -7.89
N THR A 71 2.92 4.48 -6.75
CA THR A 71 1.73 3.60 -6.66
C THR A 71 0.41 4.37 -6.67
N ILE A 72 0.43 5.68 -6.48
CA ILE A 72 -0.79 6.49 -6.39
C ILE A 72 -1.29 6.79 -7.80
N ASP A 73 -2.53 6.37 -8.10
CA ASP A 73 -3.26 6.74 -9.31
C ASP A 73 -4.37 7.75 -8.94
N GLY A 74 -4.15 9.02 -9.28
CA GLY A 74 -5.06 10.12 -8.92
C GLY A 74 -5.00 10.52 -7.44
N THR A 75 -6.16 10.66 -6.79
CA THR A 75 -6.27 11.04 -5.37
C THR A 75 -6.61 9.82 -4.53
N MET A 76 -5.76 9.51 -3.55
CA MET A 76 -5.96 8.43 -2.57
C MET A 76 -5.71 8.97 -1.17
N ASP A 77 -6.43 8.46 -0.16
CA ASP A 77 -5.97 8.66 1.23
C ASP A 77 -4.91 7.62 1.55
N VAL A 78 -3.98 7.98 2.43
CA VAL A 78 -2.88 7.10 2.85
C VAL A 78 -3.02 6.78 4.33
N LEU A 79 -3.01 5.48 4.65
CA LEU A 79 -2.93 4.96 6.02
C LEU A 79 -1.58 4.28 6.21
N GLY A 80 -0.77 4.84 7.10
CA GLY A 80 0.51 4.27 7.52
C GLY A 80 0.44 3.69 8.94
N HIS A 81 1.30 2.71 9.23
CA HIS A 81 1.51 2.21 10.59
C HIS A 81 2.99 1.98 10.87
N SER A 82 3.48 2.55 11.98
CA SER A 82 4.90 2.63 12.39
C SER A 82 5.72 3.58 11.51
#